data_AF-A0A1G0GKZ8-F1
#
_entry.id   AF-A0A1G0GKZ8-F1
#
_cell.length_a   1.000
_cell.length_b   1.000
_cell.length_c   1.000
_cell.angle_alpha   90.00
_cell.angle_beta   90.00
_cell.angle_gamma   90.00
#
_symmetry.space_group_name_H-M   'P 1'
#
loop_
_entity.id
_entity.type
_entity.pdbx_description
1 polymer ?
#
loop_
_entity_poly.entity_id
_entity_poly.type
_entity_poly.pdbx_seq_one_letter_code
_entity_poly.pdbx_strand_id
1 'polypeptide(L)'
;MKHHIMKKKYGFIIFSFILFLISINSMAGWQVTNPESAIPREPFFQAGSQQKTAFVSAYGGSAFPNQYASLGQPAPVYAVSISGSLKENIERIMGRYHWRVIWKAPYDYNFDGRVTGSSLPNVIEKLLQPFPLQAVMYMSNRTLTVIPRARI
;
A
#
# COMPACT_ATOMS: atom_id res chain seq x y z
N MET A 1 55.34 37.71 25.71
CA MET A 1 54.55 36.46 25.54
C MET A 1 53.04 36.77 25.51
N LYS A 2 52.56 37.52 24.49
CA LYS A 2 51.15 37.98 24.41
C LYS A 2 50.58 38.08 22.98
N HIS A 3 51.26 37.49 21.98
CA HIS A 3 50.83 37.59 20.58
C HIS A 3 50.15 36.34 20.00
N HIS A 4 50.06 35.24 20.75
CA HIS A 4 49.63 33.96 20.16
C HIS A 4 48.14 33.59 20.38
N ILE A 5 47.39 34.37 21.18
CA ILE A 5 46.02 34.03 21.61
C ILE A 5 44.94 34.66 20.71
N MET A 6 45.28 35.60 19.83
CA MET A 6 44.28 36.34 19.04
C MET A 6 43.86 35.70 17.71
N LYS A 7 44.48 34.61 17.25
CA LYS A 7 44.14 34.00 15.94
C LYS A 7 43.01 32.97 16.01
N LYS A 8 42.70 32.39 17.19
CA LYS A 8 41.70 31.30 17.30
C LYS A 8 40.24 31.77 17.32
N LYS A 9 39.96 33.03 17.67
CA LYS A 9 38.57 33.52 17.78
C LYS A 9 37.93 33.88 16.44
N TYR A 10 38.72 34.24 15.43
CA TYR A 10 38.21 34.64 14.12
C TYR A 10 37.78 33.45 13.24
N GLY A 11 38.39 32.27 13.41
CA GLY A 11 38.04 31.08 12.62
C GLY A 11 36.63 30.57 12.91
N PHE A 12 36.15 30.70 14.16
CA PHE A 12 34.83 30.21 14.56
C PHE A 12 33.69 31.06 13.97
N ILE A 13 33.92 32.38 13.84
CA ILE A 13 32.95 33.31 13.25
C ILE A 13 32.80 33.04 11.74
N ILE A 14 33.91 32.82 11.04
CA ILE A 14 33.91 32.54 9.59
C ILE A 14 33.21 31.19 9.30
N PHE A 15 33.47 30.16 10.11
CA PHE A 15 32.83 28.85 9.93
C PHE A 15 31.31 28.89 10.17
N SER A 16 30.85 29.66 11.15
CA SER A 16 29.42 29.82 11.42
C SER A 16 28.69 30.59 10.30
N PHE A 17 29.38 31.53 9.63
CA PHE A 17 28.81 32.29 8.51
C PHE A 17 28.66 31.43 7.24
N ILE A 18 29.61 30.51 6.99
CA ILE A 18 29.56 29.58 5.85
C ILE A 18 28.40 28.58 5.99
N LEU A 19 28.13 28.08 7.21
CA LEU A 19 27.01 27.16 7.44
C LEU A 19 25.63 27.81 7.24
N PHE A 20 25.51 29.13 7.48
CA PHE A 20 24.25 29.84 7.28
C PHE A 20 23.89 30.06 5.81
N LEU A 21 24.90 30.13 4.91
CA LEU A 21 24.69 30.34 3.48
C LEU A 21 24.22 29.08 2.74
N ILE A 22 24.38 27.89 3.32
CA ILE A 22 24.03 26.62 2.66
C ILE A 22 22.53 26.31 2.77
N SER A 23 21.80 26.93 3.70
CA SER A 23 20.37 26.64 3.94
C SER A 23 19.39 27.29 2.95
N ILE A 24 19.84 28.08 1.97
CA ILE A 24 18.94 28.88 1.12
C ILE A 24 18.65 28.22 -0.25
N ASN A 25 19.28 27.09 -0.59
CA ASN A 25 19.20 26.50 -1.94
C ASN A 25 18.43 25.17 -2.06
N SER A 26 17.36 24.97 -1.27
CA SER A 26 16.48 23.80 -1.42
C SER A 26 15.04 24.19 -1.76
N MET A 27 14.87 24.84 -2.92
CA MET A 27 13.59 24.86 -3.64
C MET A 27 13.75 24.15 -4.99
N ALA A 28 13.82 22.82 -4.96
CA ALA A 28 13.53 22.01 -6.14
C ALA A 28 12.00 21.96 -6.28
N GLY A 29 11.46 22.89 -7.07
CA GLY A 29 10.05 22.88 -7.45
C GLY A 29 9.73 21.59 -8.20
N TRP A 30 8.93 20.72 -7.58
CA TRP A 30 8.26 19.65 -8.29
C TRP A 30 7.21 20.29 -9.20
N GLN A 31 7.62 20.59 -10.43
CA GLN A 31 6.74 21.11 -11.46
C GLN A 31 5.90 19.95 -11.99
N VAL A 32 4.66 19.85 -11.51
CA VAL A 32 3.66 18.93 -12.06
C VAL A 32 3.32 19.45 -13.46
N THR A 33 3.81 18.78 -14.49
CA THR A 33 3.33 18.99 -15.84
C THR A 33 1.86 18.62 -15.89
N ASN A 34 1.00 19.57 -16.24
CA ASN A 34 -0.38 19.31 -16.61
C ASN A 34 -0.37 18.40 -17.85
N PRO A 35 -0.86 17.15 -17.80
CA PRO A 35 -1.16 16.44 -19.03
C PRO A 35 -2.41 17.10 -19.63
N GLU A 36 -2.21 17.92 -20.65
CA GLU A 36 -3.28 18.28 -21.58
C GLU A 36 -3.92 16.98 -22.09
N SER A 37 -5.20 16.82 -21.77
CA SER A 37 -6.22 16.06 -22.48
C SER A 37 -5.72 15.07 -23.56
N ALA A 38 -5.24 13.90 -23.13
CA ALA A 38 -5.25 12.73 -23.99
C ALA A 38 -6.69 12.16 -23.99
N ILE A 39 -7.57 12.77 -24.78
CA ILE A 39 -8.89 12.23 -25.09
C ILE A 39 -8.66 10.95 -25.91
N PRO A 40 -8.98 9.74 -25.41
CA PRO A 40 -8.96 8.55 -26.24
C PRO A 40 -10.25 8.58 -27.08
N ARG A 41 -10.15 9.13 -28.28
CA ARG A 41 -11.12 8.81 -29.34
C ARG A 41 -10.71 7.48 -29.92
N GLU A 42 -11.25 6.38 -29.39
CA GLU A 42 -11.58 5.15 -30.13
C GLU A 42 -12.14 4.06 -29.19
N PRO A 43 -13.24 3.37 -29.56
CA PRO A 43 -13.80 2.27 -28.79
C PRO A 43 -13.01 0.98 -29.05
N PHE A 44 -11.97 0.72 -28.26
CA PHE A 44 -11.07 -0.44 -28.45
C PHE A 44 -11.31 -1.62 -27.50
N PHE A 45 -12.56 -1.98 -27.25
CA PHE A 45 -12.86 -3.29 -26.63
C PHE A 45 -14.00 -4.01 -27.35
N GLN A 46 -13.61 -4.88 -28.26
CA GLN A 46 -14.42 -5.96 -28.79
C GLN A 46 -14.58 -7.00 -27.67
N ALA A 47 -15.78 -7.11 -27.11
CA ALA A 47 -16.11 -8.06 -26.06
C ALA A 47 -16.03 -9.50 -26.62
N GLY A 48 -14.93 -10.18 -26.35
CA GLY A 48 -14.83 -11.63 -26.56
C GLY A 48 -15.82 -12.37 -25.68
N SER A 49 -16.59 -13.26 -26.30
CA SER A 49 -17.62 -14.10 -25.69
C SER A 49 -17.06 -14.96 -24.54
N GLN A 50 -17.34 -14.58 -23.29
CA GLN A 50 -17.15 -15.50 -22.16
C GLN A 50 -18.22 -16.59 -22.22
N GLN A 51 -17.78 -17.82 -22.49
CA GLN A 51 -18.61 -19.01 -22.35
C GLN A 51 -19.08 -19.13 -20.89
N LYS A 52 -20.41 -19.17 -20.78
CA LYS A 52 -21.23 -19.31 -19.59
C LYS A 52 -21.00 -20.67 -18.92
N THR A 53 -20.15 -20.75 -17.90
CA THR A 53 -20.22 -21.83 -16.91
C THR A 53 -21.06 -21.36 -15.73
N ALA A 54 -22.37 -21.56 -15.88
CA ALA A 54 -23.34 -21.37 -14.82
C ALA A 54 -23.10 -22.40 -13.71
N PHE A 55 -22.72 -21.94 -12.52
CA PHE A 55 -22.86 -22.72 -11.30
C PHE A 55 -24.36 -22.90 -11.02
N VAL A 56 -24.85 -24.12 -11.23
CA VAL A 56 -26.22 -24.50 -10.89
C VAL A 56 -26.27 -24.71 -9.38
N SER A 57 -26.82 -23.72 -8.65
CA SER A 57 -27.19 -23.92 -7.25
C SER A 57 -28.54 -24.62 -7.20
N ALA A 58 -28.51 -25.93 -7.03
CA ALA A 58 -29.67 -26.76 -6.77
C ALA A 58 -29.90 -26.86 -5.26
N TYR A 59 -30.51 -25.85 -4.64
CA TYR A 59 -31.18 -26.01 -3.35
C TYR A 59 -32.39 -25.07 -3.33
N GLY A 60 -33.58 -25.68 -3.26
CA GLY A 60 -34.86 -24.99 -3.28
C GLY A 60 -35.25 -24.37 -1.95
N GLY A 61 -36.32 -23.57 -2.01
CA GLY A 61 -37.12 -23.19 -0.86
C GLY A 61 -36.93 -21.74 -0.41
N SER A 62 -37.78 -20.85 -0.95
CA SER A 62 -38.28 -19.62 -0.33
C SER A 62 -37.26 -18.72 0.40
N ALA A 63 -36.65 -17.78 -0.30
CA ALA A 63 -35.95 -16.66 0.34
C ALA A 63 -36.18 -15.37 -0.45
N PHE A 64 -37.04 -14.52 0.15
CA PHE A 64 -37.23 -13.08 -0.02
C PHE A 64 -36.95 -12.45 -1.40
N PRO A 65 -37.95 -11.82 -2.06
CA PRO A 65 -37.72 -11.02 -3.25
C PRO A 65 -36.96 -9.75 -2.87
N ASN A 66 -35.63 -9.84 -2.78
CA ASN A 66 -34.77 -8.68 -2.59
C ASN A 66 -34.67 -7.92 -3.92
N GLN A 67 -35.73 -7.18 -4.25
CA GLN A 67 -35.78 -6.21 -5.35
C GLN A 67 -34.74 -5.06 -5.15
N TYR A 68 -34.12 -5.00 -3.98
CA TYR A 68 -33.04 -4.07 -3.63
C TYR A 68 -31.63 -4.70 -3.59
N ALA A 69 -31.47 -6.03 -3.75
CA ALA A 69 -30.13 -6.64 -3.79
C ALA A 69 -29.32 -6.28 -5.05
N SER A 70 -29.98 -5.73 -6.07
CA SER A 70 -29.40 -5.33 -7.36
C SER A 70 -29.13 -3.83 -7.50
N LEU A 71 -29.46 -3.01 -6.49
CA LEU A 71 -29.33 -1.55 -6.56
C LEU A 71 -28.05 -0.99 -5.91
N GLY A 72 -27.30 -1.83 -5.19
CA GLY A 72 -25.96 -1.49 -4.74
C GLY A 72 -24.95 -1.94 -5.79
N GLN A 73 -24.15 -1.01 -6.33
CA GLN A 73 -22.87 -1.37 -6.96
C GLN A 73 -22.21 -2.44 -6.08
N PRO A 74 -21.81 -3.61 -6.62
CA PRO A 74 -21.17 -4.64 -5.80
C PRO A 74 -20.01 -3.98 -5.06
N ALA A 75 -20.01 -4.08 -3.73
CA ALA A 75 -18.96 -3.48 -2.91
C ALA A 75 -17.60 -3.85 -3.52
N PRO A 76 -16.67 -2.90 -3.69
CA PRO A 76 -15.43 -3.15 -4.42
C PRO A 76 -14.72 -4.35 -3.81
N VAL A 77 -14.76 -5.49 -4.53
CA VAL A 77 -14.15 -6.74 -4.07
C VAL A 77 -12.67 -6.60 -4.33
N TYR A 78 -11.89 -6.49 -3.26
CA TYR A 78 -10.44 -6.55 -3.36
C TYR A 78 -10.04 -8.00 -3.60
N ALA A 79 -9.84 -8.35 -4.86
CA ALA A 79 -9.35 -9.67 -5.26
C ALA A 79 -7.84 -9.60 -5.52
N VAL A 80 -7.09 -10.39 -4.77
CA VAL A 80 -5.64 -10.46 -4.84
C VAL A 80 -5.24 -11.90 -5.12
N SER A 81 -4.76 -12.18 -6.33
CA SER A 81 -4.20 -13.47 -6.71
C SER A 81 -2.70 -13.31 -6.82
N ILE A 82 -1.94 -13.97 -5.95
CA ILE A 82 -0.49 -13.84 -5.95
C ILE A 82 0.19 -15.14 -5.52
N SER A 83 1.28 -15.45 -6.20
CA SER A 83 2.20 -16.53 -5.90
C SER A 83 3.56 -15.97 -5.45
N GLY A 84 4.24 -16.64 -4.51
CA GLY A 84 5.60 -16.30 -4.08
C GLY A 84 5.69 -15.80 -2.64
N SER A 85 6.68 -14.94 -2.35
CA SER A 85 6.94 -14.40 -1.02
C SER A 85 5.75 -13.61 -0.46
N LEU A 86 5.27 -14.01 0.71
CA LEU A 86 4.20 -13.34 1.43
C LEU A 86 4.59 -11.91 1.78
N LYS A 87 5.85 -11.69 2.19
CA LYS A 87 6.37 -10.34 2.47
C LYS A 87 6.30 -9.45 1.24
N GLU A 88 6.85 -9.88 0.12
CA GLU A 88 6.87 -9.11 -1.13
C GLU A 88 5.44 -8.84 -1.62
N ASN A 89 4.57 -9.83 -1.49
CA ASN A 89 3.17 -9.72 -1.88
C ASN A 89 2.43 -8.66 -1.04
N ILE A 90 2.63 -8.65 0.28
CA ILE A 90 2.08 -7.62 1.15
C ILE A 90 2.65 -6.24 0.80
N GLU A 91 3.97 -6.13 0.60
CA GLU A 91 4.60 -4.87 0.17
C GLU A 91 4.02 -4.36 -1.14
N ARG A 92 3.76 -5.24 -2.11
CA ARG A 92 3.16 -4.89 -3.41
C ARG A 92 1.70 -4.44 -3.27
N ILE A 93 0.89 -5.13 -2.47
CA ILE A 93 -0.51 -4.75 -2.21
C ILE A 93 -0.55 -3.38 -1.52
N MET A 94 0.23 -3.22 -0.46
CA MET A 94 0.25 -2.01 0.37
C MET A 94 0.88 -0.82 -0.37
N GLY A 95 1.86 -1.08 -1.22
CA GLY A 95 2.51 -0.08 -2.07
C GLY A 95 1.52 0.62 -3.01
N ARG A 96 0.51 -0.08 -3.54
CA ARG A 96 -0.56 0.51 -4.37
C ARG A 96 -1.38 1.57 -3.64
N TYR A 97 -1.46 1.49 -2.31
CA TYR A 97 -2.20 2.41 -1.47
C TYR A 97 -1.29 3.41 -0.72
N HIS A 98 0.01 3.43 -1.04
CA HIS A 98 1.02 4.23 -0.35
C HIS A 98 1.10 3.95 1.16
N TRP A 99 0.96 2.67 1.54
CA TRP A 99 1.16 2.23 2.91
C TRP A 99 2.59 1.73 3.11
N ARG A 100 3.16 2.07 4.27
CA ARG A 100 4.47 1.55 4.68
C ARG A 100 4.30 0.20 5.37
N VAL A 101 5.08 -0.79 4.99
CA VAL A 101 5.07 -2.13 5.61
C VAL A 101 6.30 -2.29 6.50
N ILE A 102 6.08 -2.74 7.73
CA ILE A 102 7.12 -3.11 8.68
C ILE A 102 6.99 -4.61 8.94
N TRP A 103 7.93 -5.39 8.42
CA TRP A 103 7.98 -6.83 8.60
C TRP A 103 8.83 -7.19 9.82
N LYS A 104 8.21 -7.69 10.89
CA LYS A 104 8.89 -8.13 12.12
C LYS A 104 8.88 -9.65 12.31
N ALA A 105 8.35 -10.41 11.36
CA ALA A 105 8.37 -11.87 11.43
C ALA A 105 9.77 -12.41 11.12
N PRO A 106 10.22 -13.48 11.81
CA PRO A 106 11.56 -14.04 11.63
C PRO A 106 11.74 -14.77 10.30
N TYR A 107 10.64 -15.27 9.73
CA TYR A 107 10.62 -16.03 8.49
C TYR A 107 9.71 -15.35 7.47
N ASP A 108 10.06 -15.50 6.21
CA ASP A 108 9.19 -15.22 5.09
C ASP A 108 8.49 -16.52 4.67
N TYR A 109 7.24 -16.41 4.25
CA TYR A 109 6.41 -17.56 3.89
C TYR A 109 6.06 -17.49 2.43
N ASN A 110 5.92 -18.63 1.77
CA ASN A 110 5.34 -18.66 0.43
C ASN A 110 3.82 -18.72 0.54
N PHE A 111 3.15 -17.89 -0.24
CA PHE A 111 1.72 -17.94 -0.43
C PHE A 111 1.43 -18.17 -1.91
N ASP A 112 0.54 -19.10 -2.18
CA ASP A 112 -0.01 -19.33 -3.51
C ASP A 112 -1.52 -19.47 -3.39
N GLY A 113 -2.24 -18.57 -4.06
CA GLY A 113 -3.69 -18.58 -4.05
C GLY A 113 -4.31 -17.21 -4.29
N ARG A 114 -5.62 -17.17 -4.06
CA ARG A 114 -6.44 -15.98 -4.24
C ARG A 114 -7.17 -15.62 -2.96
N VAL A 115 -7.04 -14.37 -2.55
CA VAL A 115 -7.77 -13.81 -1.41
C VAL A 115 -8.72 -12.73 -1.90
N THR A 116 -9.97 -12.79 -1.44
CA THR A 116 -10.98 -11.77 -1.69
C THR A 116 -11.47 -11.18 -0.38
N GLY A 117 -11.62 -9.85 -0.34
CA GLY A 117 -12.12 -9.14 0.83
C GLY A 117 -12.92 -7.91 0.47
N SER A 118 -13.75 -7.46 1.41
CA SER A 118 -14.57 -6.25 1.28
C SER A 118 -13.79 -4.97 1.60
N SER A 119 -12.62 -5.09 2.22
CA SER A 119 -11.74 -3.98 2.59
C SER A 119 -10.29 -4.44 2.66
N LEU A 120 -9.34 -3.50 2.58
CA LEU A 120 -7.91 -3.81 2.70
C LEU A 120 -7.57 -4.55 4.01
N PRO A 121 -8.04 -4.13 5.21
CA PRO A 121 -7.81 -4.89 6.44
C PRO A 121 -8.33 -6.32 6.36
N ASN A 122 -9.52 -6.53 5.79
CA ASN A 122 -10.11 -7.86 5.66
C ASN A 122 -9.32 -8.76 4.71
N VAL A 123 -8.77 -8.20 3.61
CA VAL A 123 -7.87 -8.94 2.72
C VAL A 123 -6.61 -9.35 3.45
N ILE A 124 -5.97 -8.43 4.19
CA ILE A 124 -4.74 -8.73 4.92
C ILE A 124 -4.99 -9.78 6.02
N GLU A 125 -6.11 -9.68 6.74
CA GLU A 125 -6.50 -10.65 7.75
C GLU A 125 -6.66 -12.06 7.15
N LYS A 126 -7.43 -12.19 6.05
CA LYS A 126 -7.61 -13.48 5.36
C LYS A 126 -6.31 -14.03 4.77
N LEU A 127 -5.47 -13.15 4.22
CA LEU A 127 -4.18 -13.52 3.64
C LEU A 127 -3.20 -14.04 4.71
N LEU A 128 -3.25 -13.49 5.93
CA LEU A 128 -2.42 -13.91 7.05
C LEU A 128 -3.02 -15.07 7.87
N GLN A 129 -4.30 -15.41 7.68
CA GLN A 129 -5.02 -16.44 8.41
C GLN A 129 -4.32 -17.82 8.44
N PRO A 130 -3.76 -18.35 7.33
CA PRO A 130 -3.11 -19.67 7.35
C PRO A 130 -1.72 -19.67 8.00
N PHE A 131 -1.17 -18.49 8.33
CA PHE A 131 0.17 -18.35 8.89
C PHE A 131 0.11 -17.98 10.38
N PRO A 132 1.15 -18.27 11.18
CA PRO A 132 1.26 -17.85 12.58
C PRO A 132 1.62 -16.35 12.67
N LEU A 133 0.95 -15.52 11.89
CA LEU A 133 1.20 -14.09 11.75
C LEU A 133 -0.07 -13.29 12.08
N GLN A 134 0.12 -12.05 12.48
CA GLN A 134 -0.94 -11.07 12.62
C GLN A 134 -0.48 -9.70 12.12
N ALA A 135 -1.43 -8.92 11.63
CA ALA A 135 -1.22 -7.58 11.13
C ALA A 135 -1.78 -6.56 12.11
N VAL A 136 -1.02 -5.50 12.37
CA VAL A 136 -1.49 -4.30 13.07
C VAL A 136 -1.43 -3.13 12.11
N MET A 137 -2.58 -2.55 11.80
CA MET A 137 -2.70 -1.41 10.89
C MET A 137 -2.87 -0.12 11.67
N TYR A 138 -1.88 0.77 11.56
CA TYR A 138 -1.92 2.11 12.13
C TYR A 138 -2.46 3.08 11.07
N MET A 139 -3.76 3.39 11.16
CA MET A 139 -4.45 4.23 10.18
C MET A 139 -3.90 5.66 10.14
N SER A 140 -3.45 6.20 11.28
CA SER A 140 -2.95 7.59 11.40
C SER A 140 -1.70 7.87 10.58
N ASN A 141 -0.80 6.88 10.45
CA ASN A 141 0.47 7.02 9.74
C ASN A 141 0.63 6.04 8.58
N ARG A 142 -0.49 5.42 8.13
CA ARG A 142 -0.55 4.45 7.03
C ARG A 142 0.54 3.38 7.12
N THR A 143 0.76 2.85 8.32
CA THR A 143 1.78 1.82 8.56
C THR A 143 1.11 0.49 8.90
N LEU A 144 1.48 -0.56 8.17
CA LEU A 144 1.15 -1.94 8.48
C LEU A 144 2.35 -2.59 9.15
N THR A 145 2.16 -3.15 10.35
CA THR A 145 3.19 -3.95 11.02
C THR A 145 2.76 -5.41 11.05
N VAL A 146 3.56 -6.30 10.49
CA VAL A 146 3.34 -7.76 10.53
C VAL A 146 4.22 -8.35 11.62
N ILE A 147 3.60 -9.00 12.60
CA ILE A 147 4.28 -9.63 13.75
C ILE A 147 3.86 -11.09 13.88
N PRO A 148 4.68 -11.94 14.52
CA PRO A 148 4.27 -13.28 14.91
C PRO A 148 3.03 -13.23 15.81
N ARG A 149 2.07 -14.13 15.57
CA ARG A 149 0.91 -14.33 16.44
C ARG A 149 1.36 -15.12 17.65
N ALA A 150 1.28 -14.51 18.84
CA ALA A 150 1.48 -15.25 20.08
C ALA A 150 0.37 -16.31 20.19
N ARG A 151 0.75 -17.58 20.34
CA ARG A 151 -0.20 -18.60 20.80
C ARG A 151 -0.44 -18.32 22.28
N ILE A 152 -1.66 -17.92 22.61
CA ILE A 152 -2.13 -17.85 24.00
C ILE A 152 -2.54 -19.27 24.40
#